data_AF-A0A920GT90-F1
#
_entry.id   AF-A0A920GT90-F1
#
_cell.length_a   1.000
_cell.length_b   1.000
_cell.length_c   1.000
_cell.angle_alpha   90.00
_cell.angle_beta   90.00
_cell.angle_gamma   90.00
#
_symmetry.space_group_name_H-M   'P 1'
#
loop_
_entity.id
_entity.type
_entity.pdbx_description
1 polymer ?
#
loop_
_entity_poly.entity_id
_entity_poly.type
_entity_poly.pdbx_seq_one_letter_code
_entity_poly.pdbx_strand_id
1 'polypeptide(L)'
;MAQTTILASFILFTHSIIIEAAISRQAGLSAGATIVIRIFAGILFCTLLNLVFTNFELFTQIAFLNLPEMSTAPTLKQWVIDQVKGLVFIQIVIIVLITFLEILKRIGIEKVIHICLSPFLKILNIGQSASTIVVVGLTLGLGFGGGLMIKDVKQGLVKPRSAVGALIFINLFHSIFEDTTILMLLGPSLMVILLVRGVFVFSINLFPH
;
A
#
# COMPACT_ATOMS: atom_id res chain seq x y z
N MET A 1 18.28 4.39 -8.03
CA MET A 1 17.29 3.46 -7.42
C MET A 1 16.94 3.90 -6.00
N ALA A 2 17.88 4.45 -5.22
CA ALA A 2 17.59 5.03 -3.90
C ALA A 2 16.43 6.05 -3.93
N GLN A 3 16.51 7.07 -4.80
CA GLN A 3 15.49 8.11 -4.93
C GLN A 3 14.12 7.56 -5.34
N THR A 4 14.07 6.67 -6.34
CA THR A 4 12.80 6.05 -6.80
C THR A 4 12.19 5.15 -5.74
N THR A 5 13.00 4.47 -4.93
CA THR A 5 12.54 3.67 -3.78
C THR A 5 11.95 4.54 -2.68
N ILE A 6 12.59 5.67 -2.35
CA ILE A 6 12.07 6.62 -1.36
C ILE A 6 10.75 7.23 -1.86
N LEU A 7 10.70 7.67 -3.11
CA LEU A 7 9.50 8.24 -3.71
C LEU A 7 8.34 7.23 -3.74
N ALA A 8 8.60 6.01 -4.22
CA ALA A 8 7.59 4.95 -4.24
C ALA A 8 7.10 4.62 -2.82
N SER A 9 7.99 4.56 -1.84
CA SER A 9 7.63 4.32 -0.44
C SER A 9 6.73 5.43 0.12
N PHE A 10 7.05 6.69 -0.17
CA PHE A 10 6.23 7.82 0.26
C PHE A 10 4.82 7.72 -0.35
N ILE A 11 4.71 7.47 -1.66
CA ILE A 11 3.43 7.28 -2.35
C ILE A 11 2.63 6.13 -1.73
N LEU A 12 3.26 4.98 -1.44
CA LEU A 12 2.59 3.84 -0.79
C LEU A 12 1.98 4.19 0.57
N PHE A 13 2.59 5.10 1.33
CA PHE A 13 2.04 5.55 2.61
C PHE A 13 0.97 6.64 2.44
N THR A 14 1.09 7.54 1.47
CA THR A 14 0.30 8.77 1.42
C THR A 14 -0.71 8.85 0.29
N HIS A 15 -0.75 7.87 -0.62
CA HIS A 15 -1.74 7.86 -1.68
C HIS A 15 -3.16 7.79 -1.11
N SER A 16 -4.13 8.32 -1.85
CA SER A 16 -5.57 8.27 -1.57
C SER A 16 -6.00 8.66 -0.13
N ILE A 17 -5.19 9.45 0.57
CA ILE A 17 -5.31 9.67 2.03
C ILE A 17 -6.69 10.15 2.48
N ILE A 18 -7.36 10.97 1.65
CA ILE A 18 -8.70 11.50 1.93
C ILE A 18 -9.74 10.38 1.93
N ILE A 19 -9.71 9.53 0.90
CA ILE A 19 -10.66 8.43 0.71
C ILE A 19 -10.44 7.39 1.82
N GLU A 20 -9.18 7.06 2.09
CA GLU A 20 -8.80 6.06 3.09
C GLU A 20 -9.10 6.50 4.52
N ALA A 21 -8.93 7.80 4.83
CA ALA A 21 -9.36 8.37 6.11
C ALA A 21 -10.88 8.35 6.27
N ALA A 22 -11.65 8.56 5.19
CA ALA A 22 -13.10 8.47 5.22
C ALA A 22 -13.61 7.03 5.43
N ILE A 23 -12.96 6.04 4.81
CA ILE A 23 -13.25 4.61 5.00
C ILE A 23 -12.91 4.20 6.45
N SER A 24 -11.72 4.56 6.92
CA SER A 24 -11.25 4.23 8.27
C SER A 24 -12.14 4.81 9.36
N ARG A 25 -12.65 6.03 9.16
CA ARG A 25 -13.63 6.67 10.05
C ARG A 25 -14.91 5.86 10.21
N GLN A 26 -15.43 5.32 9.11
CA GLN A 26 -16.64 4.50 9.16
C GLN A 26 -16.39 3.13 9.82
N ALA A 27 -15.15 2.65 9.80
CA ALA A 27 -14.74 1.38 10.41
C ALA A 27 -14.33 1.51 11.89
N GLY A 28 -14.25 2.74 12.43
CA GLY A 28 -14.00 2.98 13.86
C GLY A 28 -12.66 3.66 14.20
N LEU A 29 -11.82 3.99 13.21
CA LEU A 29 -10.57 4.75 13.40
C LEU A 29 -10.76 6.21 12.99
N SER A 30 -10.39 7.19 13.83
CA SER A 30 -10.60 8.60 13.46
C SER A 30 -9.87 8.99 12.16
N ALA A 31 -10.51 9.83 11.34
CA ALA A 31 -9.92 10.32 10.10
C ALA A 31 -8.62 11.11 10.36
N GLY A 32 -8.61 11.93 11.41
CA GLY A 32 -7.43 12.68 11.83
C GLY A 32 -6.26 11.76 12.21
N ALA A 33 -6.50 10.73 13.02
CA ALA A 33 -5.47 9.74 13.35
C ALA A 33 -4.95 9.03 12.10
N THR A 34 -5.84 8.65 11.18
CA THR A 34 -5.45 8.00 9.92
C THR A 34 -4.50 8.88 9.11
N ILE A 35 -4.83 10.16 8.94
CA ILE A 35 -4.02 11.13 8.20
C ILE A 35 -2.66 11.32 8.88
N VAL A 36 -2.66 11.57 10.19
CA VAL A 36 -1.43 11.82 10.96
C VAL A 36 -0.51 10.61 10.92
N ILE A 37 -1.04 9.40 11.18
CA ILE A 37 -0.26 8.16 11.19
C ILE A 37 0.38 7.92 9.83
N ARG A 38 -0.36 8.09 8.72
CA ARG A 38 0.16 7.86 7.37
C ARG A 38 1.24 8.86 6.97
N ILE A 39 1.01 10.15 7.21
CA ILE A 39 1.99 11.20 6.88
C ILE A 39 3.24 11.03 7.73
N PHE A 40 3.07 10.84 9.05
CA PHE A 40 4.19 10.69 9.97
C PHE A 40 4.99 9.42 9.67
N ALA A 41 4.33 8.26 9.48
CA ALA A 41 4.99 7.02 9.12
C ALA A 41 5.71 7.12 7.78
N GLY A 42 5.09 7.75 6.77
CA GLY A 42 5.71 7.97 5.47
C GLY A 42 6.96 8.83 5.54
N ILE A 43 6.92 9.96 6.25
CA ILE A 43 8.08 10.83 6.46
C ILE A 43 9.16 10.08 7.24
N LEU A 44 8.81 9.47 8.38
CA LEU A 44 9.75 8.75 9.22
C LEU A 44 10.46 7.63 8.45
N PHE A 45 9.70 6.81 7.72
CA PHE A 45 10.25 5.73 6.90
C PHE A 45 11.20 6.26 5.83
N CYS A 46 10.81 7.31 5.10
CA CYS A 46 11.63 7.89 4.05
C CYS A 46 12.92 8.53 4.59
N THR A 47 12.86 9.18 5.74
CA THR A 47 14.05 9.72 6.43
C THR A 47 14.99 8.61 6.85
N LEU A 48 14.48 7.52 7.44
CA LEU A 48 15.29 6.36 7.81
C LEU A 48 15.92 5.70 6.58
N LEU A 49 15.17 5.52 5.48
CA LEU A 49 15.72 5.01 4.23
C LEU A 49 16.82 5.91 3.68
N ASN A 50 16.61 7.23 3.64
CA ASN A 50 17.61 8.18 3.14
C ASN A 50 18.89 8.13 3.97
N LEU A 51 18.77 8.05 5.29
CA LEU A 51 19.92 7.92 6.20
C LEU A 51 20.69 6.63 5.91
N VAL A 52 20.00 5.50 5.80
CA VAL A 52 20.64 4.19 5.53
C VAL A 52 21.28 4.18 4.14
N PHE A 53 20.57 4.62 3.11
CA PHE A 53 21.09 4.60 1.73
C PHE A 53 22.30 5.50 1.55
N THR A 54 22.32 6.67 2.21
CA THR A 54 23.46 7.60 2.13
C THR A 54 24.67 7.09 2.91
N ASN A 55 24.48 6.58 4.14
CA ASN A 55 25.60 6.13 4.97
C ASN A 55 26.26 4.85 4.46
N PHE A 56 25.49 3.95 3.85
CA PHE A 56 25.98 2.65 3.36
C PHE A 56 26.15 2.62 1.83
N GLU A 57 25.97 3.75 1.14
CA GLU A 57 26.05 3.88 -0.32
C GLU A 57 25.20 2.84 -1.09
N LEU A 58 24.02 2.52 -0.57
CA LEU A 58 23.14 1.51 -1.13
C LEU A 58 22.30 2.08 -2.29
N PHE A 59 22.00 1.23 -3.28
CA PHE A 59 21.09 1.56 -4.40
C PHE A 59 21.50 2.77 -5.26
N THR A 60 22.82 3.00 -5.38
CA THR A 60 23.46 4.06 -6.19
C THR A 60 23.24 3.92 -7.69
N GLN A 61 22.91 2.71 -8.16
CA GLN A 61 22.56 2.43 -9.55
C GLN A 61 21.36 3.26 -10.05
N ILE A 62 21.41 3.67 -11.32
CA ILE A 62 20.31 4.40 -11.99
C ILE A 62 19.08 3.48 -12.05
N ALA A 63 17.91 4.03 -11.73
CA ALA A 63 16.67 3.27 -11.86
C ALA A 63 16.26 3.20 -13.33
N PHE A 64 15.91 2.01 -13.81
CA PHE A 64 15.27 1.85 -15.12
C PHE A 64 13.80 2.25 -15.00
N LEU A 65 13.43 3.35 -15.64
CA LEU A 65 12.05 3.83 -15.71
C LEU A 65 11.36 3.15 -16.88
N ASN A 66 10.32 2.38 -16.60
CA ASN A 66 9.50 1.72 -17.63
C ASN A 66 8.26 2.56 -17.94
N LEU A 67 8.46 3.85 -18.18
CA LEU A 67 7.41 4.81 -18.51
C LEU A 67 7.54 5.23 -19.98
N PRO A 68 6.42 5.59 -20.65
CA PRO A 68 6.49 6.12 -22.00
C PRO A 68 7.34 7.39 -22.04
N GLU A 69 8.22 7.50 -23.03
CA GLU A 69 8.93 8.75 -23.31
C GLU A 69 7.94 9.78 -23.84
N MET A 70 7.88 10.93 -23.16
CA MET A 70 7.03 12.06 -23.51
C MET A 70 7.90 13.17 -24.08
N SER A 71 7.39 13.92 -25.07
CA SER A 71 8.18 15.01 -25.65
C SER A 71 8.44 16.11 -24.62
N THR A 72 9.69 16.62 -24.56
CA THR A 72 10.11 17.63 -23.58
C THR A 72 9.66 19.05 -23.92
N ALA A 73 9.33 19.31 -25.19
CA ALA A 73 8.78 20.58 -25.67
C ALA A 73 7.62 20.32 -26.66
N PRO A 74 6.49 19.79 -26.20
CA PRO A 74 5.40 19.42 -27.09
C PRO A 74 4.64 20.66 -27.56
N THR A 75 4.23 20.65 -28.84
CA THR A 75 3.13 21.51 -29.29
C THR A 75 1.83 21.09 -28.58
N LEU A 76 0.80 21.95 -28.53
CA LEU A 76 -0.48 21.60 -27.90
C LEU A 76 -1.06 20.28 -28.44
N LYS A 77 -0.96 20.07 -29.77
CA LYS A 77 -1.39 18.82 -30.41
C LYS A 77 -0.57 17.62 -29.92
N GLN A 78 0.76 17.76 -29.86
CA GLN A 78 1.63 16.69 -29.39
C GLN A 78 1.36 16.37 -27.91
N TRP A 79 1.13 17.39 -27.09
CA TRP A 79 0.80 17.22 -25.68
C TRP A 79 -0.49 16.41 -25.51
N VAL A 80 -1.56 16.73 -26.27
CA VAL A 80 -2.81 15.96 -26.24
C VAL A 80 -2.58 14.50 -26.64
N ILE A 81 -1.81 14.26 -27.72
CA ILE A 81 -1.49 12.91 -28.18
C ILE A 81 -0.72 12.14 -27.10
N ASP A 82 0.26 12.78 -26.48
CA ASP A 82 1.08 12.19 -25.42
C ASP A 82 0.22 11.87 -24.18
N GLN A 83 -0.74 12.72 -23.80
CA GLN A 83 -1.69 12.42 -22.73
C GLN A 83 -2.58 11.22 -23.07
N VAL A 84 -3.12 11.15 -24.29
CA VAL A 84 -3.96 10.02 -24.71
C VAL A 84 -3.16 8.72 -24.71
N LYS A 85 -1.92 8.72 -25.19
CA LYS A 85 -1.02 7.56 -25.14
C LYS A 85 -0.76 7.12 -23.69
N GLY A 86 -0.49 8.07 -22.80
CA GLY A 86 -0.30 7.80 -21.37
C GLY A 86 -1.52 7.14 -20.74
N LEU A 87 -2.73 7.67 -21.02
CA LEU A 87 -3.98 7.11 -20.52
C LEU A 87 -4.23 5.68 -21.05
N VAL A 88 -4.02 5.44 -22.34
CA VAL A 88 -4.14 4.10 -22.94
C VAL A 88 -3.14 3.12 -22.32
N PHE A 89 -1.89 3.55 -22.14
CA PHE A 89 -0.86 2.74 -21.50
C PHE A 89 -1.26 2.34 -20.08
N ILE A 90 -1.65 3.31 -19.24
CA ILE A 90 -2.10 3.06 -17.87
C ILE A 90 -3.32 2.12 -17.87
N GLN A 91 -4.28 2.32 -18.76
CA GLN A 91 -5.47 1.47 -18.87
C GLN A 91 -5.12 0.00 -19.17
N ILE A 92 -4.17 -0.25 -20.09
CA ILE A 92 -3.71 -1.61 -20.41
C ILE A 92 -3.02 -2.24 -19.20
N VAL A 93 -2.12 -1.50 -18.54
CA VAL A 93 -1.43 -1.96 -17.32
C VAL A 93 -2.45 -2.37 -16.25
N ILE A 94 -3.47 -1.55 -16.00
CA ILE A 94 -4.52 -1.85 -15.02
C ILE A 94 -5.31 -3.11 -15.40
N ILE A 95 -5.68 -3.28 -16.68
CA ILE A 95 -6.42 -4.47 -17.15
C ILE A 95 -5.59 -5.75 -16.93
N VAL A 96 -4.31 -5.73 -17.30
CA VAL A 96 -3.41 -6.87 -17.08
C VAL A 96 -3.28 -7.17 -15.59
N LEU A 97 -3.13 -6.14 -14.76
CA LEU A 97 -2.99 -6.26 -13.32
C LEU A 97 -4.23 -6.88 -12.67
N ILE A 98 -5.42 -6.33 -12.92
CA ILE A 98 -6.68 -6.84 -12.36
C ILE A 98 -6.93 -8.28 -12.82
N THR A 99 -6.63 -8.60 -14.08
CA THR A 99 -6.74 -9.97 -14.60
C THR A 99 -5.79 -10.92 -13.87
N PHE A 100 -4.54 -10.52 -13.65
CA PHE A 100 -3.56 -11.29 -12.90
C PHE A 100 -3.97 -11.52 -11.44
N LEU A 101 -4.48 -10.48 -10.77
CA LEU A 101 -4.99 -10.58 -9.40
C LEU A 101 -6.16 -11.56 -9.28
N GLU A 102 -7.09 -11.53 -10.24
CA GLU A 102 -8.22 -12.46 -10.27
C GLU A 102 -7.75 -13.92 -10.46
N ILE A 103 -6.71 -14.14 -11.27
CA ILE A 103 -6.07 -15.46 -11.39
C ILE A 103 -5.44 -15.89 -10.05
N LEU A 104 -4.66 -15.00 -9.42
CA LEU A 104 -4.04 -15.27 -8.11
C LEU A 104 -5.09 -15.61 -7.03
N LYS A 105 -6.25 -14.94 -7.07
CA LYS A 105 -7.36 -15.24 -6.18
C LYS A 105 -7.95 -16.63 -6.43
N ARG A 106 -8.13 -17.01 -7.70
CA ARG A 106 -8.67 -18.33 -8.08
C ARG A 106 -7.76 -19.48 -7.68
N ILE A 107 -6.43 -19.31 -7.74
CA ILE A 107 -5.47 -20.32 -7.26
C ILE A 107 -5.37 -20.37 -5.73
N GLY A 108 -6.05 -19.48 -5.01
CA GLY A 108 -6.11 -19.49 -3.55
C GLY A 108 -4.90 -18.88 -2.86
N ILE A 109 -4.22 -17.90 -3.49
CA ILE A 109 -3.08 -17.19 -2.87
C ILE A 109 -3.46 -16.59 -1.50
N GLU A 110 -4.71 -16.17 -1.35
CA GLU A 110 -5.25 -15.61 -0.11
C GLU A 110 -5.10 -16.56 1.08
N LYS A 111 -5.28 -17.87 0.86
CA LYS A 111 -5.09 -18.89 1.91
C LYS A 111 -3.63 -18.96 2.35
N VAL A 112 -2.71 -18.89 1.40
CA VAL A 112 -1.26 -18.89 1.69
C VAL A 112 -0.89 -17.65 2.48
N ILE A 113 -1.34 -16.47 2.04
CA ILE A 113 -1.09 -15.20 2.73
C ILE A 113 -1.67 -15.24 4.14
N HIS A 114 -2.89 -15.74 4.31
CA HIS A 114 -3.51 -15.88 5.62
C HIS A 114 -2.67 -16.78 6.55
N ILE A 115 -2.18 -17.93 6.08
CA ILE A 115 -1.34 -18.84 6.88
C ILE A 115 -0.02 -18.16 7.25
N CYS A 116 0.65 -17.52 6.31
CA CYS A 116 1.92 -16.83 6.54
C CYS A 116 1.77 -15.65 7.50
N LEU A 117 0.66 -14.92 7.42
CA LEU A 117 0.45 -13.69 8.18
C LEU A 117 -0.23 -13.89 9.53
N SER A 118 -1.02 -14.96 9.70
CA SER A 118 -1.69 -15.30 10.95
C SER A 118 -0.78 -15.25 12.19
N PRO A 119 0.45 -15.80 12.20
CA PRO A 119 1.32 -15.69 13.38
C PRO A 119 1.64 -14.23 13.73
N PHE A 120 1.88 -13.38 12.74
CA PHE A 120 2.15 -11.96 12.96
C PHE A 120 0.92 -11.21 13.47
N LEU A 121 -0.26 -11.48 12.90
CA LEU A 121 -1.51 -10.86 13.33
C LEU A 121 -1.91 -11.24 14.76
N LYS A 122 -1.59 -12.47 15.18
CA LYS A 122 -1.75 -12.91 16.58
C LYS A 122 -0.86 -12.11 17.54
N ILE A 123 0.39 -11.82 17.16
CA ILE A 123 1.29 -10.98 17.96
C ILE A 123 0.73 -9.56 18.11
N LEU A 124 0.07 -9.04 17.08
CA LEU A 124 -0.61 -7.73 17.11
C LEU A 124 -1.97 -7.75 17.86
N ASN A 125 -2.32 -8.87 18.52
CA ASN A 125 -3.62 -9.06 19.18
C ASN A 125 -4.84 -8.82 18.27
N ILE A 126 -4.71 -9.06 16.97
CA ILE A 126 -5.79 -8.93 16.01
C ILE A 126 -6.62 -10.23 16.03
N GLY A 127 -7.89 -10.11 16.41
CA GLY A 127 -8.82 -11.25 16.48
C GLY A 127 -9.06 -11.91 15.12
N GLN A 128 -9.52 -13.16 15.13
CA GLN A 128 -9.67 -13.98 13.92
C GLN A 128 -10.56 -13.35 12.83
N SER A 129 -11.68 -12.72 13.22
CA SER A 129 -12.58 -12.03 12.27
C SER A 129 -11.88 -10.84 11.59
N ALA A 130 -11.12 -10.06 12.36
CA ALA A 130 -10.34 -8.93 11.83
C ALA A 130 -9.14 -9.40 11.00
N SER A 131 -8.56 -10.57 11.31
CA SER A 131 -7.44 -11.16 10.56
C SER A 131 -7.80 -11.45 9.10
N THR A 132 -8.97 -12.03 8.85
CA THR A 132 -9.46 -12.24 7.47
C THR A 132 -9.59 -10.92 6.72
N ILE A 133 -10.13 -9.89 7.37
CA ILE A 133 -10.27 -8.56 6.78
C ILE A 133 -8.91 -7.93 6.48
N VAL A 134 -7.92 -8.12 7.35
CA VAL A 134 -6.54 -7.65 7.11
C VAL A 134 -5.93 -8.33 5.90
N VAL A 135 -6.09 -9.64 5.75
CA VAL A 135 -5.58 -10.37 4.58
C VAL A 135 -6.24 -9.87 3.29
N VAL A 136 -7.54 -9.64 3.30
CA VAL A 136 -8.25 -9.04 2.16
C VAL A 136 -7.75 -7.62 1.89
N GLY A 137 -7.56 -6.79 2.92
CA GLY A 137 -7.06 -5.43 2.78
C GLY A 137 -5.64 -5.35 2.26
N LEU A 138 -4.77 -6.27 2.67
CA LEU A 138 -3.40 -6.38 2.17
C LEU A 138 -3.33 -6.76 0.69
N THR A 139 -4.25 -7.60 0.25
CA THR A 139 -4.22 -8.17 -1.10
C THR A 139 -4.95 -7.30 -2.11
N LEU A 140 -6.14 -6.82 -1.74
CA LEU A 140 -7.06 -6.09 -2.61
C LEU A 140 -7.18 -4.61 -2.24
N GLY A 141 -6.49 -4.15 -1.21
CA GLY A 141 -6.47 -2.75 -0.80
C GLY A 141 -7.48 -2.38 0.29
N LEU A 142 -7.29 -1.19 0.86
CA LEU A 142 -8.14 -0.68 1.94
C LEU A 142 -9.59 -0.47 1.49
N GLY A 143 -9.85 -0.17 0.20
CA GLY A 143 -11.21 -0.06 -0.32
C GLY A 143 -12.07 -1.29 -0.02
N PHE A 144 -11.53 -2.47 -0.29
CA PHE A 144 -12.20 -3.75 -0.06
C PHE A 144 -12.14 -4.18 1.41
N GLY A 145 -10.95 -4.21 2.01
CA GLY A 145 -10.79 -4.61 3.42
C GLY A 145 -11.51 -3.68 4.38
N GLY A 146 -11.39 -2.37 4.17
CA GLY A 146 -12.09 -1.35 4.95
C GLY A 146 -13.61 -1.43 4.79
N GLY A 147 -14.14 -1.67 3.59
CA GLY A 147 -15.57 -1.89 3.36
C GLY A 147 -16.11 -3.08 4.16
N LEU A 148 -15.36 -4.19 4.19
CA LEU A 148 -15.71 -5.37 4.97
C LEU A 148 -15.63 -5.09 6.49
N MET A 149 -14.63 -4.33 6.94
CA MET A 149 -14.52 -3.89 8.34
C MET A 149 -15.70 -3.01 8.76
N ILE A 150 -16.12 -2.06 7.92
CA ILE A 150 -17.29 -1.21 8.17
C ILE A 150 -18.53 -2.07 8.40
N LYS A 151 -18.73 -3.09 7.56
CA LYS A 151 -19.86 -4.01 7.67
C LYS A 151 -19.82 -4.77 9.00
N ASP A 152 -18.68 -5.39 9.33
CA ASP A 152 -18.55 -6.24 10.52
C ASP A 152 -18.65 -5.43 11.82
N VAL A 153 -18.14 -4.19 11.82
CA VAL A 153 -18.29 -3.27 12.95
C VAL A 153 -19.73 -2.83 13.13
N LYS A 154 -20.44 -2.49 12.03
CA LYS A 154 -21.88 -2.14 12.09
C LYS A 154 -22.76 -3.31 12.51
N GLN A 155 -22.36 -4.54 12.20
CA GLN A 155 -23.06 -5.77 12.58
C GLN A 155 -22.72 -6.23 14.01
N GLY A 156 -21.80 -5.56 14.71
CA GLY A 156 -21.38 -5.93 16.06
C GLY A 156 -20.49 -7.18 16.13
N LEU A 157 -20.03 -7.70 14.98
CA LEU A 157 -19.11 -8.83 14.88
C LEU A 157 -17.69 -8.45 15.34
N VAL A 158 -17.32 -7.18 15.14
CA VAL A 158 -16.04 -6.61 15.58
C VAL A 158 -16.31 -5.35 16.39
N LYS A 159 -15.73 -5.26 17.60
CA LYS A 159 -15.80 -4.03 18.39
C LYS A 159 -14.95 -2.94 17.72
N PRO A 160 -15.44 -1.69 17.57
CA PRO A 160 -14.68 -0.60 16.93
C PRO A 160 -13.26 -0.41 17.47
N ARG A 161 -13.09 -0.48 18.80
CA ARG A 161 -11.77 -0.37 19.43
C ARG A 161 -10.83 -1.52 19.05
N SER A 162 -11.37 -2.72 18.89
CA SER A 162 -10.60 -3.90 18.46
C SER A 162 -10.25 -3.88 16.97
N ALA A 163 -10.93 -3.05 16.16
CA ALA A 163 -10.62 -2.85 14.75
C ALA A 163 -9.45 -1.88 14.51
N VAL A 164 -9.09 -1.05 15.49
CA VAL A 164 -8.09 0.03 15.34
C VAL A 164 -6.74 -0.49 14.87
N GLY A 165 -6.18 -1.52 15.51
CA GLY A 165 -4.88 -2.08 15.10
C GLY A 165 -4.91 -2.68 13.69
N ALA A 166 -5.99 -3.40 13.35
CA ALA A 166 -6.19 -3.91 12.00
C ALA A 166 -6.30 -2.77 10.96
N LEU A 167 -7.01 -1.69 11.29
CA LEU A 167 -7.15 -0.53 10.42
C LEU A 167 -5.82 0.21 10.23
N ILE A 168 -5.04 0.43 11.29
CA ILE A 168 -3.73 1.08 11.20
C ILE A 168 -2.78 0.24 10.33
N PHE A 169 -2.76 -1.07 10.55
CA PHE A 169 -1.95 -1.99 9.78
C PHE A 169 -2.31 -1.96 8.28
N ILE A 170 -3.60 -2.08 7.93
CA ILE A 170 -4.03 -2.03 6.52
C ILE A 170 -3.77 -0.64 5.94
N ASN A 171 -4.05 0.46 6.64
CA ASN A 171 -3.72 1.80 6.15
C ASN A 171 -2.24 1.92 5.77
N LEU A 172 -1.33 1.40 6.58
CA LEU A 172 0.10 1.52 6.33
C LEU A 172 0.67 0.48 5.35
N PHE A 173 0.02 -0.68 5.18
CA PHE A 173 0.60 -1.80 4.43
C PHE A 173 -0.35 -2.50 3.44
N HIS A 174 -1.43 -1.84 3.00
CA HIS A 174 -2.35 -2.42 2.00
C HIS A 174 -1.79 -2.50 0.57
N SER A 175 -2.57 -3.16 -0.30
CA SER A 175 -2.35 -3.28 -1.75
C SER A 175 -0.96 -3.78 -2.12
N ILE A 176 -0.51 -4.84 -1.44
CA ILE A 176 0.81 -5.45 -1.62
C ILE A 176 1.07 -5.83 -3.08
N PHE A 177 0.04 -6.23 -3.82
CA PHE A 177 0.20 -6.60 -5.23
C PHE A 177 -0.08 -5.41 -6.16
N GLU A 178 -1.23 -4.76 -6.02
CA GLU A 178 -1.67 -3.72 -6.95
C GLU A 178 -0.72 -2.51 -6.97
N ASP A 179 -0.59 -1.81 -5.84
CA ASP A 179 0.22 -0.60 -5.76
C ASP A 179 1.70 -0.89 -5.97
N THR A 180 2.20 -2.01 -5.44
CA THR A 180 3.59 -2.43 -5.66
C THR A 180 3.86 -2.64 -7.14
N THR A 181 2.98 -3.35 -7.86
CA THR A 181 3.20 -3.62 -9.30
C THR A 181 3.18 -2.32 -10.10
N ILE A 182 2.27 -1.40 -9.78
CA ILE A 182 2.23 -0.09 -10.44
C ILE A 182 3.50 0.71 -10.16
N LEU A 183 3.95 0.76 -8.90
CA LEU A 183 5.14 1.51 -8.53
C LEU A 183 6.45 0.86 -8.99
N MET A 184 6.46 -0.44 -9.27
CA MET A 184 7.61 -1.10 -9.89
C MET A 184 7.98 -0.50 -11.25
N LEU A 185 7.05 0.20 -11.92
CA LEU A 185 7.33 0.96 -13.15
C LEU A 185 8.34 2.11 -12.94
N LEU A 186 8.46 2.61 -11.71
CA LEU A 186 9.45 3.64 -11.33
C LEU A 186 10.85 3.05 -11.04
N GLY A 187 11.03 1.74 -11.14
CA GLY A 187 12.28 1.05 -10.79
C GLY A 187 12.74 1.21 -9.32
N PRO A 188 11.86 1.08 -8.30
CA PRO A 188 12.27 1.00 -6.90
C PRO A 188 12.80 -0.40 -6.53
N SER A 189 13.37 -0.52 -5.33
CA SER A 189 13.73 -1.83 -4.75
C SER A 189 12.50 -2.55 -4.20
N LEU A 190 12.12 -3.66 -4.82
CA LEU A 190 11.00 -4.51 -4.37
C LEU A 190 11.20 -5.00 -2.92
N MET A 191 12.43 -5.34 -2.55
CA MET A 191 12.76 -5.83 -1.21
C MET A 191 12.49 -4.77 -0.14
N VAL A 192 12.76 -3.50 -0.46
CA VAL A 192 12.48 -2.38 0.46
C VAL A 192 10.98 -2.14 0.57
N ILE A 193 10.27 -2.14 -0.56
CA ILE A 193 8.81 -1.92 -0.61
C ILE A 193 8.04 -3.00 0.14
N LEU A 194 8.46 -4.26 0.07
CA LEU A 194 7.76 -5.37 0.71
C LEU A 194 8.29 -5.66 2.11
N LEU A 195 9.58 -6.01 2.24
CA LEU A 195 10.12 -6.52 3.50
C LEU A 195 10.42 -5.41 4.49
N VAL A 196 11.16 -4.38 4.07
CA VAL A 196 11.57 -3.30 4.98
C VAL A 196 10.36 -2.49 5.43
N ARG A 197 9.45 -2.15 4.50
CA ARG A 197 8.17 -1.52 4.85
C ARG A 197 7.33 -2.42 5.76
N GLY A 198 7.23 -3.72 5.47
CA GLY A 198 6.46 -4.66 6.30
C GLY A 198 6.97 -4.73 7.74
N VAL A 199 8.29 -4.83 7.92
CA VAL A 199 8.93 -4.82 9.26
C VAL A 199 8.68 -3.50 9.98
N PHE A 200 8.79 -2.37 9.28
CA PHE A 200 8.54 -1.06 9.85
C PHE A 200 7.08 -0.90 10.30
N VAL A 201 6.11 -1.29 9.46
CA VAL A 201 4.68 -1.21 9.81
C VAL A 201 4.34 -2.16 10.96
N PHE A 202 4.88 -3.38 10.95
CA PHE A 202 4.73 -4.31 12.05
C PHE A 202 5.26 -3.73 13.37
N SER A 203 6.42 -3.07 13.33
CA SER A 203 7.02 -2.42 14.50
C SER A 203 6.14 -1.28 15.04
N ILE A 204 5.54 -0.47 14.18
CA ILE A 204 4.61 0.59 14.59
C ILE A 204 3.36 0.00 15.27
N ASN A 205 2.80 -1.08 14.71
CA ASN A 205 1.58 -1.69 15.22
C ASN A 205 1.79 -2.51 16.51
N LEU A 206 3.04 -2.78 16.90
CA LEU A 206 3.36 -3.48 18.15
C LEU A 206 3.14 -2.58 19.38
N PHE A 207 3.17 -1.26 19.20
CA PHE A 207 2.91 -0.33 20.30
C PHE A 207 1.39 -0.26 20.57
N PRO A 208 0.95 -0.47 21.82
CA PRO A 208 -0.47 -0.48 22.15
C PRO A 208 -1.14 0.88 21.84
N HIS A 209 -2.26 0.82 21.11
CA HIS A 209 -3.15 1.94 20.79
C HIS A 209 -4.40 1.94 21.68
#